data_AF-A0A9D2K1B4-F1
#
_entry.id   AF-A0A9D2K1B4-F1
#
_cell.length_a   1.000
_cell.length_b   1.000
_cell.length_c   1.000
_cell.angle_alpha   90.00
_cell.angle_beta   90.00
_cell.angle_gamma   90.00
#
_symmetry.space_group_name_H-M   'P 1'
#
loop_
_entity.id
_entity.type
_entity.pdbx_description
1 polymer ?
#
loop_
_entity_poly.entity_id
_entity_poly.type
_entity_poly.pdbx_seq_one_letter_code
_entity_poly.pdbx_strand_id
1 'polypeptide(L)'
;MKLILCCDYGIDDAAATVDALLHAEEDGYSEVVLVAIGGNVPRGVALRNGAKLLAQCRFPHPPVTLVDTTALSQPGEFLKTIHGDDGMGDLFPDVPVRAVPYAEWLSSLRGGYRLLSLGSMTLILPILERGTCERFVFMGGNIAEEPNYHGYEFNHALDRTAFAEAVKFPHAAVTMDTCRHPLFNIQPVDFAADTLLKRIVLRARERTFLSGEKGCYLWDDIAVKVLRHPEWFAFEERSDRDGNVLCVACYVRGLPYPEVLEQ
;
A
#
# COMPACT_ATOMS: atom_id res chain seq x y z
N MET A 1 -1.14 -20.13 1.12
CA MET A 1 0.01 -19.23 0.84
C MET A 1 -0.11 -18.00 1.73
N LYS A 2 0.97 -17.29 2.09
CA LYS A 2 0.86 -16.06 2.89
C LYS A 2 0.84 -14.81 2.00
N LEU A 3 0.05 -13.83 2.39
CA LEU A 3 0.12 -12.47 1.86
C LEU A 3 0.75 -11.56 2.92
N ILE A 4 1.75 -10.77 2.55
CA ILE A 4 2.39 -9.79 3.43
C ILE A 4 2.15 -8.40 2.84
N LEU A 5 1.57 -7.49 3.62
CA LEU A 5 1.43 -6.07 3.28
C LEU A 5 2.31 -5.26 4.22
N CYS A 6 3.19 -4.42 3.70
CA CYS A 6 3.92 -3.42 4.47
C CYS A 6 3.26 -2.06 4.22
N CYS A 7 2.53 -1.55 5.21
CA CYS A 7 1.68 -0.37 5.09
C CYS A 7 2.12 0.70 6.09
N ASP A 8 2.19 1.96 5.64
CA ASP A 8 2.39 3.08 6.56
C ASP A 8 1.05 3.66 7.09
N TYR A 9 -0.07 3.10 6.61
CA TYR A 9 -1.43 3.36 7.07
C TYR A 9 -1.87 4.83 6.93
N GLY A 10 -1.56 5.39 5.75
CA GLY A 10 -2.37 6.39 5.09
C GLY A 10 -3.78 5.88 4.73
N ILE A 11 -4.58 6.75 4.11
CA ILE A 11 -5.96 6.44 3.75
C ILE A 11 -6.06 5.49 2.54
N ASP A 12 -5.09 5.57 1.64
CA ASP A 12 -4.85 4.69 0.52
C ASP A 12 -4.40 3.30 0.96
N ASP A 13 -3.45 3.17 1.89
CA ASP A 13 -3.11 1.88 2.50
C ASP A 13 -4.33 1.21 3.13
N ALA A 14 -5.23 1.99 3.73
CA ALA A 14 -6.44 1.47 4.36
C ALA A 14 -7.41 0.90 3.31
N ALA A 15 -7.56 1.56 2.16
CA ALA A 15 -8.33 1.02 1.05
C ALA A 15 -7.69 -0.27 0.52
N ALA A 16 -6.38 -0.24 0.24
CA ALA A 16 -5.62 -1.39 -0.24
C ALA A 16 -5.69 -2.59 0.71
N THR A 17 -5.58 -2.35 2.02
CA THR A 17 -5.67 -3.41 3.03
C THR A 17 -7.07 -4.04 3.04
N VAL A 18 -8.12 -3.23 2.94
CA VAL A 18 -9.50 -3.76 2.89
C VAL A 18 -9.75 -4.55 1.62
N ASP A 19 -9.31 -4.04 0.46
CA ASP A 19 -9.42 -4.76 -0.82
C ASP A 19 -8.67 -6.09 -0.80
N ALA A 20 -7.43 -6.09 -0.30
CA ALA A 20 -6.62 -7.30 -0.17
C ALA A 20 -7.27 -8.33 0.78
N LEU A 21 -7.78 -7.89 1.94
CA LEU A 21 -8.42 -8.80 2.90
C LEU A 21 -9.75 -9.35 2.39
N LEU A 22 -10.55 -8.53 1.70
CA LEU A 22 -11.85 -8.92 1.16
C LEU A 22 -11.74 -10.10 0.19
N HIS A 23 -10.66 -10.12 -0.60
CA HIS A 23 -10.43 -11.13 -1.63
C HIS A 23 -9.40 -12.19 -1.24
N ALA A 24 -8.87 -12.14 -0.01
CA ALA A 24 -7.71 -12.95 0.35
C ALA A 24 -7.96 -14.46 0.27
N GLU A 25 -9.16 -14.92 0.65
CA GLU A 25 -9.53 -16.35 0.56
C GLU A 25 -9.67 -16.79 -0.91
N GLU A 26 -10.30 -15.97 -1.76
CA GLU A 26 -10.46 -16.23 -3.19
C GLU A 26 -9.11 -16.32 -3.90
N ASP A 27 -8.17 -15.45 -3.52
CA ASP A 27 -6.80 -15.44 -4.04
C ASP A 27 -5.92 -16.59 -3.50
N GLY A 28 -6.47 -17.45 -2.62
CA GLY A 28 -5.80 -18.65 -2.08
C GLY A 28 -4.84 -18.36 -0.92
N TYR A 29 -4.97 -17.22 -0.25
CA TYR A 29 -4.19 -16.95 0.95
C TYR A 29 -4.79 -17.64 2.17
N SER A 30 -3.93 -18.27 2.96
CA SER A 30 -4.27 -18.97 4.19
C SER A 30 -3.97 -18.15 5.45
N GLU A 31 -3.23 -17.05 5.28
CA GLU A 31 -2.83 -16.11 6.33
C GLU A 31 -2.46 -14.78 5.66
N VAL A 32 -2.79 -13.67 6.32
CA VAL A 32 -2.36 -12.33 5.94
C VAL A 32 -1.52 -11.73 7.06
N VAL A 33 -0.40 -11.10 6.71
CA VAL A 33 0.45 -10.37 7.64
C VAL A 33 0.43 -8.91 7.27
N LEU A 34 0.12 -8.07 8.24
CA LEU A 34 0.15 -6.63 8.10
C LEU A 34 1.33 -6.06 8.89
N VAL A 35 2.35 -5.59 8.18
CA VAL A 35 3.54 -4.98 8.75
C VAL A 35 3.36 -3.46 8.76
N ALA A 36 3.06 -2.92 9.95
CA ALA A 36 2.87 -1.48 10.10
C ALA A 36 4.23 -0.77 10.07
N ILE A 37 4.49 0.05 9.05
CA ILE A 37 5.75 0.79 8.85
C ILE A 37 5.55 2.30 9.03
N GLY A 38 6.65 3.07 9.05
CA GLY A 38 6.60 4.53 9.03
C GLY A 38 6.62 5.10 7.60
N GLY A 39 5.97 6.24 7.41
CA GLY A 39 5.91 6.96 6.14
C GLY A 39 4.95 8.14 6.24
N ASN A 40 3.76 8.05 5.65
CA ASN A 40 2.66 9.03 5.74
C ASN A 40 2.32 9.41 7.19
N VAL A 41 2.48 8.45 8.10
CA VAL A 41 2.44 8.68 9.54
C VAL A 41 3.62 8.01 10.26
N PRO A 42 3.95 8.46 11.48
CA PRO A 42 4.93 7.76 12.31
C PRO A 42 4.51 6.31 12.60
N ARG A 43 5.46 5.39 12.64
CA ARG A 43 5.26 3.94 12.90
C ARG A 43 4.30 3.58 14.05
N GLY A 44 4.31 4.34 15.14
CA GLY A 44 3.39 4.13 16.27
C GLY A 44 1.94 4.53 15.97
N VAL A 45 1.74 5.52 15.10
CA VAL A 45 0.43 5.90 14.56
C VAL A 45 -0.02 4.84 13.55
N ALA A 46 0.87 4.44 12.62
CA ALA A 46 0.59 3.39 11.64
C ALA A 46 0.10 2.10 12.31
N LEU A 47 0.79 1.63 13.35
CA LEU A 47 0.40 0.45 14.12
C LEU A 47 -1.01 0.59 14.73
N ARG A 48 -1.36 1.77 15.27
CA ARG A 48 -2.70 2.03 15.79
C ARG A 48 -3.73 2.02 14.67
N ASN A 49 -3.45 2.64 13.53
CA ASN A 49 -4.35 2.66 12.38
C ASN A 49 -4.61 1.26 11.83
N GLY A 50 -3.58 0.42 11.70
CA GLY A 50 -3.74 -0.98 11.32
C GLY A 50 -4.66 -1.74 12.28
N ALA A 51 -4.51 -1.54 13.59
CA ALA A 51 -5.40 -2.15 14.58
C ALA A 51 -6.85 -1.62 14.48
N LYS A 52 -7.03 -0.29 14.31
CA LYS A 52 -8.35 0.33 14.10
C LYS A 52 -9.05 -0.24 12.88
N LEU A 53 -8.34 -0.35 11.75
CA LEU A 53 -8.86 -0.84 10.48
C LEU A 53 -9.30 -2.30 10.60
N LEU A 54 -8.45 -3.16 11.18
CA LEU A 54 -8.78 -4.57 11.41
C LEU A 54 -10.03 -4.74 12.28
N ALA A 55 -10.25 -3.88 13.27
CA ALA A 55 -11.46 -3.90 14.08
C ALA A 55 -12.74 -3.54 13.28
N GLN A 56 -12.61 -2.92 12.10
CA GLN A 56 -13.73 -2.60 11.22
C GLN A 56 -13.97 -3.65 10.11
N CYS A 57 -13.01 -4.54 9.85
CA CYS A 57 -13.15 -5.63 8.89
C CYS A 57 -14.13 -6.69 9.43
N ARG A 58 -15.42 -6.53 9.13
CA ARG A 58 -16.52 -7.42 9.59
C ARG A 58 -16.96 -8.45 8.56
N PHE A 59 -16.12 -8.72 7.57
CA PHE A 59 -16.32 -9.75 6.55
C PHE A 59 -15.37 -10.93 6.80
N PRO A 60 -15.66 -12.14 6.27
CA PRO A 60 -14.73 -13.26 6.36
C PRO A 60 -13.40 -12.94 5.70
N HIS A 61 -12.31 -13.26 6.38
CA HIS A 61 -10.95 -13.15 5.85
C HIS A 61 -10.06 -14.19 6.55
N PRO A 62 -8.90 -14.57 5.98
CA PRO A 62 -7.96 -15.47 6.64
C PRO A 62 -7.44 -14.88 7.96
N PRO A 63 -6.82 -15.68 8.84
CA PRO A 63 -6.14 -15.15 10.02
C PRO A 63 -5.18 -14.02 9.67
N VAL A 64 -5.28 -12.91 10.42
CA VAL A 64 -4.44 -11.73 10.22
C VAL A 64 -3.48 -11.55 11.38
N THR A 65 -2.19 -11.43 11.07
CA THR A 65 -1.14 -11.05 12.02
C THR A 65 -0.75 -9.59 11.81
N LEU A 66 -1.01 -8.73 12.80
CA LEU A 66 -0.49 -7.36 12.82
C LEU A 66 0.93 -7.37 13.43
N VAL A 67 1.88 -6.72 12.77
CA VAL A 67 3.30 -6.71 13.15
C VAL A 67 3.72 -5.31 13.58
N ASP A 68 4.34 -5.24 14.76
CA ASP A 68 4.83 -4.02 15.39
C ASP A 68 6.29 -3.74 15.03
N THR A 69 6.53 -2.62 14.34
CA THR A 69 7.86 -2.15 13.95
C THR A 69 8.36 -0.95 14.78
N THR A 70 7.66 -0.58 15.87
CA THR A 70 7.93 0.64 16.65
C THR A 70 9.32 0.68 17.30
N ALA A 71 9.93 -0.49 17.52
CA ALA A 71 11.30 -0.63 18.01
C ALA A 71 12.38 -0.31 16.96
N LEU A 72 12.02 -0.21 15.68
CA LEU A 72 12.94 0.05 14.57
C LEU A 72 12.95 1.53 14.18
N SER A 73 14.14 2.06 13.90
CA SER A 73 14.26 3.38 13.29
C SER A 73 13.80 3.32 11.83
N GLN A 74 12.90 4.21 11.46
CA GLN A 74 12.34 4.33 10.12
C GLN A 74 12.17 5.81 9.79
N PRO A 75 12.35 6.22 8.53
CA PRO A 75 11.96 7.55 8.09
C PRO A 75 10.45 7.72 8.24
N GLY A 76 9.99 8.97 8.27
CA GLY A 76 8.57 9.25 8.32
C GLY A 76 8.33 10.75 8.36
N GLU A 77 7.30 11.17 7.64
CA GLU A 77 6.83 12.54 7.65
C GLU A 77 5.37 12.56 8.01
N PHE A 78 5.03 13.28 9.07
CA PHE A 78 3.62 13.35 9.46
C PHE A 78 2.90 14.42 8.65
N LEU A 79 2.33 14.03 7.52
CA LEU A 79 1.59 14.90 6.60
C LEU A 79 0.14 15.10 7.06
N LYS A 80 -0.04 15.65 8.28
CA LYS A 80 -1.36 15.86 8.92
C LYS A 80 -2.38 16.60 8.06
N THR A 81 -1.91 17.56 7.26
CA THR A 81 -2.76 18.38 6.38
C THR A 81 -3.41 17.57 5.26
N ILE A 82 -2.80 16.47 4.84
CA ILE A 82 -3.28 15.61 3.76
C ILE A 82 -4.11 14.46 4.34
N HIS A 83 -3.64 13.84 5.42
CA HIS A 83 -4.18 12.57 5.90
C HIS A 83 -5.01 12.65 7.20
N GLY A 84 -5.17 13.83 7.81
CA GLY A 84 -5.89 14.00 9.09
C GLY A 84 -4.99 13.83 10.32
N ASP A 85 -5.58 13.92 11.51
CA ASP A 85 -4.82 13.89 12.77
C ASP A 85 -4.29 12.51 13.12
N ASP A 86 -4.88 11.45 12.56
CA ASP A 86 -4.39 10.09 12.66
C ASP A 86 -3.78 9.52 11.37
N GLY A 87 -3.93 10.16 10.21
CA GLY A 87 -3.43 9.66 8.93
C GLY A 87 -4.39 8.78 8.12
N MET A 88 -5.49 8.33 8.72
CA MET A 88 -6.52 7.52 8.04
C MET A 88 -7.80 8.35 7.85
N GLY A 89 -7.65 9.66 7.77
CA GLY A 89 -8.73 10.61 7.63
C GLY A 89 -9.65 10.71 8.85
N ASP A 90 -9.22 10.27 10.04
CA ASP A 90 -10.00 10.28 11.29
C ASP A 90 -11.31 9.46 11.19
N LEU A 91 -11.23 8.31 10.52
CA LEU A 91 -12.39 7.47 10.20
C LEU A 91 -12.90 6.62 11.37
N PHE A 92 -12.00 6.11 12.22
CA PHE A 92 -12.31 5.03 13.15
C PHE A 92 -11.85 5.35 14.58
N PRO A 93 -12.59 4.90 15.60
CA PRO A 93 -12.21 5.10 17.00
C PRO A 93 -10.97 4.29 17.36
N ASP A 94 -10.22 4.73 18.38
CA ASP A 94 -9.09 3.97 18.92
C ASP A 94 -9.53 2.61 19.49
N VAL A 95 -8.65 1.61 19.34
CA VAL A 95 -8.84 0.25 19.86
C VAL A 95 -7.55 -0.24 20.53
N PRO A 96 -7.62 -1.21 21.46
CA PRO A 96 -6.43 -1.86 21.99
C PRO A 96 -5.61 -2.53 20.89
N VAL A 97 -4.32 -2.23 20.83
CA VAL A 97 -3.40 -2.82 19.86
C VAL A 97 -2.99 -4.22 20.34
N ARG A 98 -3.14 -5.22 19.47
CA ARG A 98 -2.57 -6.56 19.63
C ARG A 98 -1.72 -6.86 18.41
N ALA A 99 -0.41 -6.96 18.61
CA ALA A 99 0.56 -7.14 17.52
C ALA A 99 1.74 -8.00 17.97
N VAL A 100 2.41 -8.61 17.00
CA VAL A 100 3.64 -9.39 17.19
C VAL A 100 4.85 -8.48 16.90
N PRO A 101 5.90 -8.48 17.74
CA PRO A 101 7.12 -7.71 17.44
C PRO A 101 7.75 -8.12 16.10
N TYR A 102 8.20 -7.15 15.30
CA TYR A 102 8.79 -7.40 13.98
C TYR A 102 9.93 -8.42 14.01
N ALA A 103 10.83 -8.32 14.98
CA ALA A 103 11.96 -9.25 15.09
C ALA A 103 11.49 -10.71 15.31
N GLU A 104 10.46 -10.91 16.14
CA GLU A 104 9.87 -12.22 16.37
C GLU A 104 9.22 -12.73 15.09
N TRP A 105 8.35 -11.93 14.47
CA TRP A 105 7.69 -12.28 13.23
C TRP A 105 8.68 -12.63 12.11
N LEU A 106 9.66 -11.76 11.84
CA LEU A 106 10.66 -11.96 10.79
C LEU A 106 11.48 -13.22 11.05
N SER A 107 11.84 -13.49 12.31
CA SER A 107 12.55 -14.71 12.69
C SER A 107 11.72 -15.97 12.45
N SER A 108 10.39 -15.87 12.40
CA SER A 108 9.45 -16.98 12.13
C SER A 108 9.07 -17.12 10.65
N LEU A 109 9.40 -16.14 9.80
CA LEU A 109 9.01 -16.12 8.40
C LEU A 109 9.68 -17.27 7.62
N ARG A 110 8.87 -18.21 7.16
CA ARG A 110 9.27 -19.39 6.37
C ARG A 110 8.25 -19.66 5.25
N GLY A 111 8.68 -20.39 4.23
CA GLY A 111 7.84 -20.81 3.09
C GLY A 111 7.59 -19.71 2.07
N GLY A 112 6.69 -20.00 1.13
CA GLY A 112 6.28 -19.10 0.05
C GLY A 112 5.29 -18.02 0.51
N TYR A 113 5.48 -16.80 0.02
CA TYR A 113 4.58 -15.66 0.24
C TYR A 113 4.53 -14.74 -0.97
N ARG A 114 3.51 -13.87 -0.99
CA ARG A 114 3.46 -12.69 -1.86
C ARG A 114 3.56 -11.43 -1.01
N LEU A 115 4.23 -10.41 -1.54
CA LEU A 115 4.57 -9.20 -0.81
C LEU A 115 4.03 -7.97 -1.54
N LEU A 116 3.31 -7.13 -0.79
CA LEU A 116 2.93 -5.77 -1.14
C LEU A 116 3.71 -4.79 -0.27
N SER A 117 4.49 -3.89 -0.87
CA SER A 117 5.09 -2.75 -0.17
C SER A 117 4.37 -1.47 -0.57
N LEU A 118 3.65 -0.87 0.37
CA LEU A 118 2.77 0.29 0.14
C LEU A 118 3.29 1.55 0.83
N GLY A 119 4.39 1.45 1.57
CA GLY A 119 5.14 2.58 2.12
C GLY A 119 6.64 2.51 1.79
N SER A 120 7.43 3.24 2.58
CA SER A 120 8.90 3.21 2.48
C SER A 120 9.47 1.80 2.53
N MET A 121 10.47 1.53 1.69
CA MET A 121 11.05 0.19 1.54
C MET A 121 12.10 -0.19 2.59
N THR A 122 12.29 0.62 3.64
CA THR A 122 13.33 0.41 4.68
C THR A 122 13.37 -1.02 5.24
N LEU A 123 12.21 -1.67 5.37
CA LEU A 123 12.11 -3.02 5.96
C LEU A 123 11.92 -4.15 4.94
N ILE A 124 11.95 -3.84 3.64
CA ILE A 124 11.62 -4.80 2.57
C ILE A 124 12.75 -5.77 2.29
N LEU A 125 14.00 -5.29 2.23
CA LEU A 125 15.16 -6.16 1.98
C LEU A 125 15.26 -7.30 3.01
N PRO A 126 15.18 -7.05 4.34
CA PRO A 126 15.18 -8.14 5.33
C PRO A 126 14.04 -9.15 5.15
N ILE A 127 12.88 -8.73 4.64
CA ILE A 127 11.76 -9.63 4.35
C ILE A 127 12.09 -10.50 3.12
N LEU A 128 12.56 -9.89 2.03
CA LEU A 128 12.92 -10.56 0.79
C LEU A 128 14.06 -11.59 0.97
N GLU A 129 14.99 -11.32 1.89
CA GLU A 129 16.06 -12.25 2.28
C GLU A 129 15.57 -13.45 3.13
N ARG A 130 14.28 -13.48 3.48
CA ARG A 130 13.65 -14.57 4.23
C ARG A 130 12.58 -15.25 3.40
N GLY A 131 12.42 -16.55 3.62
CA GLY A 131 11.40 -17.36 2.93
C GLY A 131 11.59 -17.34 1.41
N THR A 132 10.48 -17.40 0.68
CA THR A 132 10.47 -17.32 -0.79
C THR A 132 9.37 -16.36 -1.22
N CYS A 133 9.76 -15.19 -1.71
CA CYS A 133 8.83 -14.24 -2.29
C CYS A 133 8.45 -14.68 -3.72
N GLU A 134 7.23 -15.17 -3.91
CA GLU A 134 6.73 -15.60 -5.22
C GLU A 134 6.37 -14.41 -6.12
N ARG A 135 5.90 -13.33 -5.52
CA ARG A 135 5.58 -12.08 -6.21
C ARG A 135 5.78 -10.91 -5.27
N PHE A 136 6.64 -9.98 -5.66
CA PHE A 136 6.85 -8.71 -4.99
C PHE A 136 6.23 -7.60 -5.83
N VAL A 137 5.25 -6.89 -5.27
CA VAL A 137 4.64 -5.71 -5.88
C VAL A 137 4.82 -4.56 -4.91
N PHE A 138 5.07 -3.37 -5.42
CA PHE A 138 5.17 -2.19 -4.58
C PHE A 138 4.55 -0.96 -5.22
N MET A 139 4.08 -0.04 -4.39
CA MET A 139 3.76 1.33 -4.78
C MET A 139 4.96 2.22 -4.47
N GLY A 140 5.55 2.81 -5.51
CA GLY A 140 6.63 3.77 -5.35
C GLY A 140 7.43 4.04 -6.61
N GLY A 141 8.16 5.14 -6.60
CA GLY A 141 8.96 5.61 -7.73
C GLY A 141 8.14 6.35 -8.80
N ASN A 142 8.86 7.04 -9.69
CA ASN A 142 8.29 7.74 -10.83
C ASN A 142 9.26 7.71 -12.02
N ILE A 143 8.73 7.65 -13.24
CA ILE A 143 9.47 7.60 -14.51
C ILE A 143 9.39 8.94 -15.24
N ALA A 144 8.21 9.26 -15.78
CA ALA A 144 7.94 10.48 -16.54
C ALA A 144 7.04 11.46 -15.77
N GLU A 145 6.26 10.95 -14.81
CA GLU A 145 5.39 11.76 -13.96
C GLU A 145 6.14 12.77 -13.08
N GLU A 146 5.47 13.90 -12.84
CA GLU A 146 5.98 14.94 -11.93
C GLU A 146 6.05 14.38 -10.50
N PRO A 147 7.23 14.37 -9.87
CA PRO A 147 7.41 13.83 -8.52
C PRO A 147 6.59 14.58 -7.47
N ASN A 148 6.09 13.87 -6.45
CA ASN A 148 5.29 14.48 -5.39
C ASN A 148 6.10 14.92 -4.16
N TYR A 149 7.38 14.53 -4.04
CA TYR A 149 8.13 14.76 -2.82
C TYR A 149 9.65 14.91 -3.06
N HIS A 150 10.17 16.13 -2.86
CA HIS A 150 11.60 16.47 -2.99
C HIS A 150 12.28 15.97 -4.28
N GLY A 151 11.54 15.98 -5.39
CA GLY A 151 12.01 15.50 -6.68
C GLY A 151 11.89 13.99 -6.87
N TYR A 152 11.32 13.24 -5.94
CA TYR A 152 11.06 11.81 -6.06
C TYR A 152 9.58 11.53 -5.79
N GLU A 153 9.16 10.30 -6.03
CA GLU A 153 7.96 9.77 -5.39
C GLU A 153 8.22 9.59 -3.88
N PHE A 154 7.23 9.86 -3.04
CA PHE A 154 7.32 9.87 -1.57
C PHE A 154 7.94 8.60 -0.96
N ASN A 155 7.39 7.41 -1.24
CA ASN A 155 7.90 6.15 -0.69
C ASN A 155 9.34 5.86 -1.11
N HIS A 156 9.68 6.14 -2.37
CA HIS A 156 11.04 6.07 -2.90
C HIS A 156 11.97 7.07 -2.19
N ALA A 157 11.54 8.30 -1.98
CA ALA A 157 12.35 9.36 -1.39
C ALA A 157 12.71 9.10 0.07
N LEU A 158 11.79 8.54 0.85
CA LEU A 158 11.96 8.30 2.28
C LEU A 158 13.17 7.41 2.58
N ASP A 159 13.44 6.43 1.72
CA ASP A 159 14.63 5.58 1.82
C ASP A 159 15.10 5.11 0.43
N ARG A 160 15.81 6.00 -0.26
CA ARG A 160 16.33 5.73 -1.61
C ARG A 160 17.29 4.55 -1.66
N THR A 161 18.08 4.35 -0.60
CA THR A 161 19.02 3.23 -0.53
C THR A 161 18.25 1.92 -0.41
N ALA A 162 17.28 1.81 0.51
CA ALA A 162 16.47 0.61 0.63
C ALA A 162 15.66 0.33 -0.63
N PHE A 163 15.11 1.36 -1.28
CA PHE A 163 14.44 1.23 -2.57
C PHE A 163 15.37 0.62 -3.62
N ALA A 164 16.56 1.19 -3.82
CA ALA A 164 17.54 0.70 -4.79
C ALA A 164 18.01 -0.74 -4.52
N GLU A 165 18.06 -1.17 -3.27
CA GLU A 165 18.39 -2.56 -2.92
C GLU A 165 17.20 -3.51 -3.16
N ALA A 166 15.97 -3.11 -2.81
CA ALA A 166 14.78 -3.94 -2.95
C ALA A 166 14.44 -4.22 -4.42
N VAL A 167 14.58 -3.23 -5.30
CA VAL A 167 14.27 -3.37 -6.74
C VAL A 167 15.26 -4.25 -7.51
N LYS A 168 16.34 -4.72 -6.86
CA LYS A 168 17.22 -5.77 -7.43
C LYS A 168 16.56 -7.15 -7.42
N PHE A 169 15.52 -7.34 -6.62
CA PHE A 169 14.72 -8.56 -6.62
C PHE A 169 13.64 -8.50 -7.71
N PRO A 170 13.19 -9.65 -8.26
CA PRO A 170 12.09 -9.66 -9.22
C PRO A 170 10.84 -9.01 -8.62
N HIS A 171 10.32 -7.98 -9.31
CA HIS A 171 9.24 -7.15 -8.79
C HIS A 171 8.28 -6.69 -9.89
N ALA A 172 7.14 -6.14 -9.48
CA ALA A 172 6.30 -5.26 -10.29
C ALA A 172 6.21 -3.89 -9.59
N ALA A 173 6.59 -2.84 -10.30
CA ALA A 173 6.60 -1.47 -9.81
C ALA A 173 5.30 -0.78 -10.21
N VAL A 174 4.53 -0.33 -9.20
CA VAL A 174 3.39 0.56 -9.37
C VAL A 174 3.89 1.97 -9.08
N THR A 175 4.30 2.66 -10.14
CA THR A 175 4.87 4.00 -10.04
C THR A 175 3.77 5.05 -10.06
N MET A 176 4.13 6.32 -9.83
CA MET A 176 3.21 7.44 -10.05
C MET A 176 2.60 7.43 -11.47
N ASP A 177 3.37 7.01 -12.48
CA ASP A 177 2.92 6.87 -13.87
C ASP A 177 1.81 5.83 -14.02
N THR A 178 1.89 4.74 -13.25
CA THR A 178 0.82 3.74 -13.16
C THR A 178 -0.43 4.33 -12.50
N CYS A 179 -0.24 5.01 -11.37
CA CYS A 179 -1.33 5.47 -10.51
C CYS A 179 -2.09 6.67 -11.05
N ARG A 180 -1.41 7.62 -11.71
CA ARG A 180 -2.03 8.85 -12.25
C ARG A 180 -2.77 8.66 -13.58
N HIS A 181 -3.01 7.41 -13.97
CA HIS A 181 -3.81 7.10 -15.15
C HIS A 181 -5.19 7.79 -15.06
N PRO A 182 -5.69 8.48 -16.10
CA PRO A 182 -6.94 9.27 -16.02
C PRO A 182 -8.16 8.47 -15.56
N LEU A 183 -8.23 7.18 -15.93
CA LEU A 183 -9.32 6.27 -15.53
C LEU A 183 -9.30 5.93 -14.03
N PHE A 184 -8.18 6.12 -13.34
CA PHE A 184 -8.07 5.92 -11.89
C PHE A 184 -8.42 7.15 -11.07
N ASN A 185 -8.69 8.29 -11.72
CA ASN A 185 -9.10 9.49 -10.99
C ASN A 185 -10.52 9.31 -10.42
N ILE A 186 -10.61 9.22 -9.09
CA ILE A 186 -11.87 9.09 -8.36
C ILE A 186 -12.48 10.43 -7.92
N GLN A 187 -11.81 11.55 -8.16
CA GLN A 187 -12.33 12.87 -7.81
C GLN A 187 -13.73 13.17 -8.42
N PRO A 188 -14.02 12.83 -9.69
CA PRO A 188 -15.35 13.05 -10.28
C PRO A 188 -16.37 11.95 -9.95
N VAL A 189 -15.95 10.88 -9.26
CA VAL A 189 -16.79 9.71 -9.01
C VAL A 189 -17.74 9.97 -7.84
N ASP A 190 -19.01 9.61 -8.02
CA ASP A 190 -20.00 9.63 -6.95
C ASP A 190 -20.71 8.27 -6.86
N PHE A 191 -20.57 7.60 -5.71
CA PHE A 191 -21.25 6.34 -5.41
C PHE A 191 -21.62 6.26 -3.93
N ALA A 192 -22.56 5.38 -3.59
CA ALA A 192 -23.00 5.19 -2.21
C ALA A 192 -21.93 4.51 -1.34
N ALA A 193 -21.78 4.98 -0.10
CA ALA A 193 -20.80 4.48 0.87
C ALA A 193 -21.25 3.20 1.60
N ASP A 194 -21.73 2.20 0.86
CA ASP A 194 -22.40 1.01 1.40
C ASP A 194 -21.42 -0.05 1.95
N THR A 195 -20.21 -0.13 1.42
CA THR A 195 -19.15 -1.03 1.92
C THR A 195 -18.07 -0.28 2.71
N LEU A 196 -17.27 -1.01 3.49
CA LEU A 196 -16.11 -0.44 4.20
C LEU A 196 -15.13 0.20 3.23
N LEU A 197 -14.80 -0.50 2.14
CA LEU A 197 -13.90 -0.02 1.10
C LEU A 197 -14.40 1.29 0.49
N LYS A 198 -15.67 1.34 0.06
CA LYS A 198 -16.27 2.55 -0.52
C LYS A 198 -16.31 3.72 0.47
N ARG A 199 -16.51 3.48 1.78
CA ARG A 199 -16.40 4.54 2.80
C ARG A 199 -14.99 5.13 2.87
N ILE A 200 -13.96 4.29 2.81
CA ILE A 200 -12.56 4.74 2.83
C ILE A 200 -12.25 5.52 1.54
N VAL A 201 -12.65 5.00 0.38
CA VAL A 201 -12.46 5.65 -0.93
C VAL A 201 -13.11 7.03 -0.98
N LEU A 202 -14.35 7.16 -0.49
CA LEU A 202 -15.03 8.45 -0.44
C LEU A 202 -14.37 9.42 0.55
N ARG A 203 -13.85 8.94 1.69
CA ARG A 203 -13.09 9.79 2.60
C ARG A 203 -11.77 10.27 1.99
N ALA A 204 -11.09 9.46 1.19
CA ALA A 204 -9.89 9.90 0.46
C ALA A 204 -10.24 11.03 -0.51
N ARG A 205 -11.34 10.86 -1.26
CA ARG A 205 -11.89 11.90 -2.14
C ARG A 205 -12.27 13.19 -1.38
N GLU A 206 -12.91 13.09 -0.21
CA GLU A 206 -13.22 14.25 0.63
C GLU A 206 -11.96 15.02 1.03
N ARG A 207 -10.88 14.31 1.38
CA ARG A 207 -9.61 14.93 1.80
C ARG A 207 -8.88 15.63 0.65
N THR A 208 -8.91 15.11 -0.57
CA THR A 208 -8.29 15.80 -1.72
C THR A 208 -8.99 17.11 -2.07
N PHE A 209 -10.32 17.20 -1.89
CA PHE A 209 -11.03 18.47 -2.03
C PHE A 209 -10.60 19.51 -0.98
N LEU A 210 -10.26 19.08 0.24
CA LEU A 210 -9.79 19.97 1.30
C LEU A 210 -8.34 20.43 1.06
N SER A 211 -7.47 19.56 0.52
CA SER A 211 -6.08 19.92 0.21
C SER A 211 -5.94 20.78 -1.06
N GLY A 212 -6.94 20.75 -1.95
CA GLY A 212 -6.91 21.48 -3.23
C GLY A 212 -6.12 20.76 -4.32
N GLU A 213 -5.81 19.47 -4.11
CA GLU A 213 -5.10 18.65 -5.08
C GLU A 213 -5.91 18.41 -6.36
N LYS A 214 -5.20 18.34 -7.49
CA LYS A 214 -5.80 18.02 -8.79
C LYS A 214 -5.86 16.51 -8.94
N GLY A 215 -7.07 15.97 -8.99
CA GLY A 215 -7.32 14.54 -9.02
C GLY A 215 -7.30 13.91 -7.64
N CYS A 216 -7.82 12.69 -7.57
CA CYS A 216 -7.78 11.84 -6.39
C CYS A 216 -7.54 10.42 -6.89
N TYR A 217 -6.53 9.75 -6.36
CA TYR A 217 -6.07 8.47 -6.84
C TYR A 217 -5.72 7.61 -5.62
N LEU A 218 -6.09 6.34 -5.61
CA LEU A 218 -5.76 5.40 -4.53
C LEU A 218 -4.58 4.55 -4.94
N TRP A 219 -3.37 5.07 -4.71
CA TRP A 219 -2.15 4.54 -5.28
C TRP A 219 -1.87 3.10 -4.82
N ASP A 220 -2.02 2.87 -3.53
CA ASP A 220 -1.76 1.56 -2.93
C ASP A 220 -2.75 0.50 -3.36
N ASP A 221 -4.01 0.89 -3.60
CA ASP A 221 -5.03 -0.02 -4.10
C ASP A 221 -4.72 -0.49 -5.53
N ILE A 222 -4.08 0.35 -6.35
CA ILE A 222 -3.59 -0.07 -7.67
C ILE A 222 -2.52 -1.16 -7.55
N ALA A 223 -1.68 -1.14 -6.50
CA ALA A 223 -0.73 -2.22 -6.24
C ALA A 223 -1.44 -3.54 -5.89
N VAL A 224 -2.57 -3.50 -5.18
CA VAL A 224 -3.43 -4.67 -4.97
C VAL A 224 -3.98 -5.18 -6.31
N LYS A 225 -4.44 -4.28 -7.19
CA LYS A 225 -4.93 -4.67 -8.53
C LYS A 225 -3.84 -5.30 -9.39
N VAL A 226 -2.61 -4.79 -9.36
CA VAL A 226 -1.47 -5.40 -10.06
C VAL A 226 -1.15 -6.80 -9.51
N LEU A 227 -1.25 -6.99 -8.19
CA LEU A 227 -1.00 -8.28 -7.58
C LEU A 227 -2.05 -9.33 -7.98
N ARG A 228 -3.33 -8.95 -7.89
CA ARG A 228 -4.48 -9.86 -8.11
C ARG A 228 -4.76 -10.09 -9.59
N HIS A 229 -4.61 -9.04 -10.39
CA HIS A 229 -4.98 -9.02 -11.81
C HIS A 229 -3.83 -8.52 -12.69
N PRO A 230 -2.72 -9.26 -12.76
CA PRO A 230 -1.59 -8.87 -13.60
C PRO A 230 -2.01 -8.71 -15.07
N GLU A 231 -3.05 -9.40 -15.55
CA GLU A 231 -3.59 -9.29 -16.90
C GLU A 231 -4.25 -7.94 -17.21
N TRP A 232 -4.54 -7.11 -16.20
CA TRP A 232 -5.03 -5.75 -16.39
C TRP A 232 -3.92 -4.77 -16.72
N PHE A 233 -2.66 -5.21 -16.67
CA PHE A 233 -1.48 -4.40 -16.85
C PHE A 233 -0.53 -5.02 -17.88
N ALA A 234 0.07 -4.19 -18.71
CA ALA A 234 1.31 -4.53 -19.42
C ALA A 234 2.49 -4.24 -18.49
N PHE A 235 3.62 -4.93 -18.70
CA PHE A 235 4.83 -4.75 -17.89
C PHE A 235 5.98 -4.34 -18.78
N GLU A 236 6.66 -3.26 -18.40
CA GLU A 236 7.75 -2.68 -19.19
C GLU A 236 8.97 -2.38 -18.31
N GLU A 237 10.15 -2.74 -18.79
CA GLU A 237 11.39 -2.30 -18.13
C GLU A 237 11.64 -0.82 -18.41
N ARG A 238 11.78 -0.02 -17.36
CA ARG A 238 12.07 1.41 -17.40
C ARG A 238 13.09 1.76 -16.33
N SER A 239 13.91 2.78 -16.58
CA SER A 239 14.84 3.28 -15.57
C SER A 239 14.28 4.51 -14.89
N ASP A 240 14.38 4.56 -13.56
CA ASP A 240 14.10 5.78 -12.81
C ASP A 240 15.28 6.77 -12.89
N ARG A 241 15.16 7.91 -12.22
CA ARG A 241 16.18 8.96 -12.17
C ARG A 241 17.49 8.57 -11.48
N ASP A 242 17.47 7.56 -10.62
CA ASP A 242 18.64 7.04 -9.92
C ASP A 242 19.31 5.90 -10.71
N GLY A 243 18.73 5.52 -11.87
CA GLY A 243 19.22 4.45 -12.73
C GLY A 243 18.75 3.06 -12.30
N ASN A 244 17.80 2.96 -11.36
CA ASN A 244 17.21 1.69 -10.99
C ASN A 244 16.35 1.17 -12.16
N VAL A 245 16.50 -0.11 -12.52
CA VAL A 245 15.67 -0.75 -13.55
C VAL A 245 14.42 -1.31 -12.88
N LEU A 246 13.27 -0.77 -13.25
CA LEU A 246 11.97 -1.13 -12.72
C LEU A 246 11.13 -1.90 -13.75
N CYS A 247 10.45 -2.95 -13.31
CA CYS A 247 9.40 -3.61 -14.09
C CYS A 247 8.07 -2.88 -13.87
N VAL A 248 7.82 -1.82 -14.62
CA VAL A 248 6.70 -0.90 -14.41
C VAL A 248 5.40 -1.48 -14.93
N ALA A 249 4.35 -1.44 -14.11
CA ALA A 249 3.00 -1.81 -14.51
C ALA A 249 2.32 -0.67 -15.27
N CYS A 250 1.82 -0.95 -16.47
CA CYS A 250 1.11 0.00 -17.34
C CYS A 250 -0.33 -0.47 -17.50
N TYR A 251 -1.31 0.34 -17.07
CA TYR A 251 -2.72 -0.08 -17.10
C TYR A 251 -3.24 -0.24 -18.53
N VAL A 252 -3.83 -1.41 -18.84
CA VAL A 252 -4.36 -1.74 -20.18
C VAL A 252 -5.80 -2.22 -20.20
N ARG A 253 -6.40 -2.53 -19.04
CA ARG A 253 -7.80 -3.03 -18.98
C ARG A 253 -8.82 -1.99 -19.48
N GLY A 254 -8.53 -0.70 -19.35
CA GLY A 254 -9.36 0.37 -19.92
C GLY A 254 -10.70 0.61 -19.20
N LEU A 255 -10.86 0.12 -17.97
CA LEU A 255 -12.03 0.39 -17.14
C LEU A 255 -11.72 1.48 -16.10
N PRO A 256 -12.70 2.31 -15.71
CA PRO A 256 -12.51 3.30 -14.66
C PRO A 256 -12.42 2.66 -13.28
N TYR A 257 -11.83 3.38 -12.31
CA TYR A 257 -11.65 2.89 -10.93
C TYR A 257 -12.91 2.24 -10.33
N PRO A 258 -14.13 2.82 -10.45
CA PRO A 258 -15.32 2.23 -9.84
C PRO A 258 -15.71 0.87 -10.41
N GLU A 259 -15.31 0.56 -11.64
CA GLU A 259 -15.57 -0.73 -12.29
C GLU A 259 -14.50 -1.78 -11.99
N VAL A 260 -13.31 -1.34 -11.54
CA VAL A 260 -12.26 -2.23 -11.04
C VAL A 260 -12.24 -2.35 -9.52
N LEU A 261 -13.11 -1.58 -8.84
CA LEU A 261 -13.38 -1.70 -7.42
C LEU A 261 -14.28 -2.92 -7.18
N GLU A 262 -13.63 -4.07 -7.01
CA GLU A 262 -14.28 -5.35 -6.73
C GLU A 262 -15.00 -5.32 -5.36
N GLN A 263 -16.08 -6.10 -5.23
CA GLN A 263 -17.01 -6.08 -4.10
C GLN A 263 -17.28 -7.47 -3.55
#